data_AF-A0A1F3SJS1-F1
#
_entry.id   AF-A0A1F3SJS1-F1
#
_cell.length_a   1.000
_cell.length_b   1.000
_cell.length_c   1.000
_cell.angle_alpha   90.00
_cell.angle_beta   90.00
_cell.angle_gamma   90.00
#
_symmetry.space_group_name_H-M   'P 1'
#
loop_
_entity.id
_entity.type
_entity.pdbx_description
1 polymer ?
#
loop_
_entity_poly.entity_id
_entity_poly.type
_entity_poly.pdbx_seq_one_letter_code
_entity_poly.pdbx_strand_id
1 'polypeptide(L)'
;MITMTKISAFLLSLLVLSSLQGAESVFVGSFRYIKGEVTIESKKDKSTQYALKDMQFFEGDKISTNLNSFAILNFQDGSTIKMDQNSEITIVSLLGKSEKGHFGVSRILLGIGGVMVEVVKRFTGPPSVEIDTTKGMAFGVRGTKFYTFIESDSEDIWTLVLEGQVQAFDFAHDDNEIVQAGTSIVVVDGDRLTIPQEYEWVKKVSWNNDPAKGDLDSGIGAIAQERRSELLQLLKTILNRKRKPFINSEVNPRRMRDREMRQINETTTEENSGATSQSMQQGITAKIKETLQKISEKNPNAPKPIPASEKDGNRLAQDTCSKVAPSGFPCIVRMGYCFGEEISAALFYTPVSVYNVCVRIINGIFL
;
A
#
# COMPACT_ATOMS: atom_id res chain seq x y z
N MET A 1 -47.37 14.42 30.12
CA MET A 1 -47.27 12.99 29.70
C MET A 1 -46.68 12.93 28.31
N ILE A 2 -45.36 12.82 28.20
CA ILE A 2 -44.70 12.47 26.94
C ILE A 2 -44.82 10.95 26.83
N THR A 3 -45.55 10.47 25.84
CA THR A 3 -45.86 9.05 25.66
C THR A 3 -44.57 8.27 25.35
N MET A 4 -44.33 7.15 26.06
CA MET A 4 -43.09 6.34 25.96
C MET A 4 -42.77 5.86 24.53
N THR A 5 -43.73 5.88 23.62
CA THR A 5 -43.56 5.54 22.19
C THR A 5 -42.72 6.56 21.40
N LYS A 6 -42.68 7.84 21.79
CA LYS A 6 -41.87 8.86 21.08
C LYS A 6 -40.38 8.83 21.45
N ILE A 7 -40.03 8.34 22.63
CA ILE A 7 -38.64 8.22 23.09
C ILE A 7 -37.95 7.03 22.40
N SER A 8 -38.70 5.95 22.14
CA SER A 8 -38.19 4.76 21.43
C SER A 8 -37.81 5.04 19.97
N ALA A 9 -38.62 5.83 19.24
CA ALA A 9 -38.32 6.21 17.85
C ALA A 9 -37.08 7.13 17.74
N PHE A 10 -36.85 7.98 18.74
CA PHE A 10 -35.68 8.87 18.77
C PHE A 10 -34.38 8.12 19.07
N LEU A 11 -34.42 7.11 19.95
CA LEU A 11 -33.26 6.25 20.24
C LEU A 11 -32.88 5.35 19.04
N LEU A 12 -33.87 4.84 18.30
CA LEU A 12 -33.61 4.02 17.12
C LEU A 12 -33.03 4.84 15.96
N SER A 13 -33.45 6.10 15.80
CA SER A 13 -32.88 7.02 14.81
C SER A 13 -31.44 7.43 15.14
N LEU A 14 -31.06 7.50 16.43
CA LEU A 14 -29.70 7.87 16.83
C LEU A 14 -28.69 6.73 16.61
N LEU A 15 -29.14 5.47 16.65
CA LEU A 15 -28.32 4.27 16.46
C LEU A 15 -27.94 4.02 14.99
N VAL A 16 -28.72 4.52 14.03
CA VAL A 16 -28.44 4.37 12.59
C VAL A 16 -27.42 5.40 12.08
N LEU A 17 -27.25 6.55 12.75
CA LEU A 17 -26.24 7.55 12.34
C LEU A 17 -24.81 7.19 12.75
N SER A 18 -24.62 6.28 13.70
CA SER A 18 -23.30 5.91 14.24
C SER A 18 -22.45 5.00 13.33
N SER A 19 -23.00 4.47 12.23
CA SER A 19 -22.31 3.49 11.37
C SER A 19 -21.55 4.08 10.18
N LEU A 20 -21.52 5.40 9.99
CA LEU A 20 -20.65 6.06 9.01
C LEU A 20 -19.31 6.48 9.65
N GLN A 21 -18.58 5.53 10.23
CA GLN A 21 -17.14 5.73 10.48
C GLN A 21 -16.40 5.35 9.19
N GLY A 22 -16.28 6.30 8.27
CA GLY A 22 -15.43 6.14 7.11
C GLY A 22 -13.99 6.00 7.57
N ALA A 23 -13.32 4.92 7.17
CA ALA A 23 -11.89 4.76 7.41
C ALA A 23 -11.15 5.99 6.85
N GLU A 24 -10.38 6.66 7.70
CA GLU A 24 -9.57 7.81 7.30
C GLU A 24 -8.47 7.33 6.34
N SER A 25 -8.48 7.84 5.12
CA SER A 25 -7.49 7.50 4.10
C SER A 25 -6.21 8.27 4.39
N VAL A 26 -5.12 7.57 4.68
CA VAL A 26 -3.82 8.18 4.94
C VAL A 26 -3.23 8.67 3.61
N PHE A 27 -2.94 9.97 3.51
CA PHE A 27 -2.28 10.55 2.33
C PHE A 27 -0.85 10.00 2.20
N VAL A 28 -0.43 9.64 0.99
CA VAL A 28 0.83 8.93 0.73
C VAL A 28 1.80 9.72 -0.13
N GLY A 29 1.30 10.28 -1.22
CA GLY A 29 2.12 10.94 -2.21
C GLY A 29 1.31 11.48 -3.37
N SER A 30 2.01 11.97 -4.39
CA SER A 30 1.38 12.50 -5.60
C SER A 30 2.11 12.10 -6.88
N PHE A 31 1.36 12.12 -7.99
CA PHE A 31 1.91 11.88 -9.33
C PHE A 31 2.75 13.08 -9.78
N ARG A 32 4.07 12.93 -9.82
CA ARG A 32 4.99 13.97 -10.33
C ARG A 32 4.91 14.10 -11.85
N TYR A 33 4.79 12.96 -12.54
CA TYR A 33 4.78 12.90 -13.99
C TYR A 33 3.92 11.72 -14.46
N ILE A 34 3.23 11.91 -15.57
CA ILE A 34 2.38 10.91 -16.23
C ILE A 34 2.61 11.02 -17.73
N LYS A 35 2.79 9.87 -18.39
CA LYS A 35 2.77 9.70 -19.84
C LYS A 35 1.87 8.53 -20.17
N GLY A 36 1.01 8.69 -21.18
CA GLY A 36 0.08 7.64 -21.58
C GLY A 36 -1.06 7.44 -20.58
N GLU A 37 -1.57 6.22 -20.54
CA GLU A 37 -2.73 5.81 -19.75
C GLU A 37 -2.28 5.23 -18.41
N VAL A 38 -2.55 6.00 -17.35
CA VAL A 38 -2.28 5.62 -15.97
C VAL A 38 -3.58 5.71 -15.20
N THR A 39 -3.93 4.66 -14.47
CA THR A 39 -5.17 4.60 -13.70
C THR A 39 -4.87 4.40 -12.22
N ILE A 40 -5.80 4.88 -11.39
CA ILE A 40 -5.79 4.68 -9.95
C ILE A 40 -7.17 4.15 -9.53
N GLU A 41 -7.16 3.02 -8.83
CA GLU A 41 -8.33 2.43 -8.18
C GLU A 41 -8.28 2.72 -6.68
N SER A 42 -9.26 3.48 -6.18
CA SER A 42 -9.32 3.89 -4.78
C SER A 42 -9.80 2.75 -3.89
N LYS A 43 -9.11 2.50 -2.77
CA LYS A 43 -9.54 1.49 -1.79
C LYS A 43 -10.89 1.82 -1.16
N LYS A 44 -11.17 3.12 -0.96
CA LYS A 44 -12.30 3.63 -0.18
C LYS A 44 -13.64 3.36 -0.85
N ASP A 45 -13.71 3.58 -2.15
CA ASP A 45 -14.96 3.55 -2.94
C ASP A 45 -14.90 2.60 -4.13
N LYS A 46 -13.75 1.94 -4.36
CA LYS A 46 -13.52 1.04 -5.50
C LYS A 46 -13.73 1.70 -6.86
N SER A 47 -13.63 3.03 -6.91
CA SER A 47 -13.70 3.78 -8.15
C SER A 47 -12.33 3.73 -8.86
N THR A 48 -12.36 3.53 -10.17
CA THR A 48 -11.19 3.63 -11.04
C THR A 48 -11.27 4.90 -11.86
N GLN A 49 -10.20 5.69 -11.87
CA GLN A 49 -10.11 6.90 -12.67
C GLN A 49 -8.71 7.05 -13.27
N TYR A 50 -8.60 7.90 -14.30
CA TYR A 50 -7.29 8.27 -14.85
C TYR A 50 -6.53 9.13 -13.86
N ALA A 51 -5.26 8.81 -13.66
CA ALA A 51 -4.36 9.60 -12.85
C ALA A 51 -4.00 10.90 -13.61
N LEU A 52 -3.92 11.99 -12.87
CA LEU A 52 -3.49 13.30 -13.38
C LEU A 52 -2.22 13.74 -12.66
N LYS A 53 -1.44 14.61 -13.30
CA LYS A 53 -0.28 15.23 -12.66
C LYS A 53 -0.72 15.95 -11.38
N ASP A 54 0.08 15.83 -10.33
CA ASP A 54 -0.11 16.37 -8.98
C ASP A 54 -1.32 15.79 -8.24
N MET A 55 -2.04 14.83 -8.84
CA MET A 55 -3.08 14.06 -8.17
C MET A 55 -2.48 13.30 -7.00
N GLN A 56 -3.23 13.26 -5.89
CA GLN A 56 -2.83 12.57 -4.68
C GLN A 56 -3.27 11.11 -4.73
N PHE A 57 -2.48 10.24 -4.11
CA PHE A 57 -2.83 8.86 -3.85
C PHE A 57 -2.70 8.56 -2.35
N PHE A 58 -3.47 7.58 -1.91
CA PHE A 58 -3.67 7.23 -0.51
C PHE A 58 -3.32 5.78 -0.24
N GLU A 59 -3.22 5.44 1.04
CA GLU A 59 -2.98 4.06 1.46
C GLU A 59 -4.12 3.16 1.00
N GLY A 60 -3.74 2.05 0.36
CA GLY A 60 -4.62 1.06 -0.22
C GLY A 60 -4.92 1.25 -1.69
N ASP A 61 -4.58 2.40 -2.27
CA ASP A 61 -4.84 2.65 -3.69
C ASP A 61 -4.00 1.73 -4.57
N LYS A 62 -4.60 1.26 -5.65
CA LYS A 62 -3.93 0.50 -6.71
C LYS A 62 -3.65 1.41 -7.89
N ILE A 63 -2.40 1.47 -8.33
CA ILE A 63 -1.98 2.29 -9.46
C ILE A 63 -1.53 1.35 -10.57
N SER A 64 -2.03 1.57 -11.79
CA SER A 64 -1.72 0.74 -12.96
C SER A 64 -1.28 1.62 -14.14
N THR A 65 -0.38 1.09 -14.94
CA THR A 65 0.14 1.71 -16.17
C THR A 65 -0.10 0.76 -17.33
N ASN A 66 -0.61 1.25 -18.45
CA ASN A 66 -0.82 0.45 -19.65
C ASN A 66 0.42 0.46 -20.58
N LEU A 67 0.28 -0.10 -21.78
CA LEU A 67 1.28 -0.07 -22.83
C LEU A 67 1.69 1.37 -23.16
N ASN A 68 2.99 1.61 -23.39
CA ASN A 68 3.56 2.93 -23.66
C ASN A 68 3.25 4.00 -22.59
N SER A 69 2.90 3.58 -21.38
CA SER A 69 2.49 4.46 -20.29
C SER A 69 3.48 4.40 -19.14
N PHE A 70 3.71 5.53 -18.50
CA PHE A 70 4.72 5.69 -17.46
C PHE A 70 4.20 6.65 -16.39
N ALA A 71 4.53 6.38 -15.13
CA ALA A 71 4.23 7.27 -14.03
C ALA A 71 5.49 7.49 -13.18
N ILE A 72 5.68 8.71 -12.69
CA ILE A 72 6.65 8.98 -11.62
C ILE A 72 5.87 9.47 -10.42
N LEU A 73 5.99 8.74 -9.32
CA LEU A 73 5.35 9.01 -8.05
C LEU A 73 6.35 9.66 -7.10
N ASN A 74 5.90 10.70 -6.40
CA ASN A 74 6.63 11.29 -5.29
C ASN A 74 5.94 10.89 -3.99
N PHE A 75 6.72 10.33 -3.06
CA PHE A 75 6.25 10.03 -1.71
C PHE A 75 6.55 11.20 -0.78
N GLN A 76 5.81 11.31 0.32
CA GLN A 76 5.99 12.39 1.30
C GLN A 76 7.40 12.45 1.92
N ASP A 77 8.09 11.32 1.98
CA ASP A 77 9.45 11.25 2.47
C ASP A 77 10.49 11.78 1.47
N GLY A 78 10.07 12.09 0.23
CA GLY A 78 10.92 12.51 -0.86
C GLY A 78 11.47 11.36 -1.70
N SER A 79 11.15 10.11 -1.36
CA SER A 79 11.44 8.95 -2.22
C SER A 79 10.61 9.04 -3.50
N THR A 80 11.14 8.47 -4.58
CA THR A 80 10.45 8.47 -5.88
C THR A 80 10.36 7.07 -6.45
N ILE A 81 9.27 6.81 -7.14
CA ILE A 81 9.05 5.54 -7.85
C ILE A 81 8.63 5.85 -9.29
N LYS A 82 9.43 5.40 -10.24
CA LYS A 82 9.04 5.34 -11.64
C LYS A 82 8.41 3.98 -11.91
N MET A 83 7.19 3.99 -12.43
CA MET A 83 6.51 2.82 -12.96
C MET A 83 6.71 2.76 -14.47
N ASP A 84 7.19 1.61 -14.95
CA ASP A 84 7.28 1.32 -16.37
C ASP A 84 5.93 0.86 -16.92
N GLN A 85 5.81 0.74 -18.24
CA GLN A 85 4.60 0.25 -18.90
C GLN A 85 4.15 -1.13 -18.38
N ASN A 86 2.85 -1.38 -18.43
CA ASN A 86 2.21 -2.65 -18.00
C ASN A 86 2.55 -3.03 -16.55
N SER A 87 2.70 -2.04 -15.68
CA SER A 87 3.01 -2.24 -14.26
C SER A 87 1.82 -1.94 -13.37
N GLU A 88 1.71 -2.71 -12.28
CA GLU A 88 0.71 -2.53 -11.24
C GLU A 88 1.37 -2.53 -9.87
N ILE A 89 1.05 -1.50 -9.08
CA ILE A 89 1.42 -1.45 -7.66
C ILE A 89 0.20 -1.19 -6.79
N THR A 90 0.22 -1.69 -5.56
CA THR A 90 -0.72 -1.31 -4.51
C THR A 90 0.04 -0.69 -3.35
N ILE A 91 -0.45 0.44 -2.86
CA ILE A 91 0.13 1.09 -1.69
C ILE A 91 -0.39 0.38 -0.43
N VAL A 92 0.45 -0.33 0.31
CA VAL A 92 -0.01 -1.18 1.42
C VAL A 92 -0.05 -0.40 2.74
N SER A 93 1.03 0.26 3.10
CA SER A 93 1.13 1.04 4.34
C SER A 93 2.28 2.03 4.26
N LEU A 94 2.20 3.16 4.95
CA LEU A 94 3.31 4.11 5.03
C LEU A 94 3.95 4.25 6.41
N LEU A 95 5.15 4.85 6.40
CA LEU A 95 5.76 5.50 7.55
C LEU A 95 4.74 6.42 8.25
N GLY A 96 4.37 6.09 9.49
CA GLY A 96 3.68 7.00 10.39
C GLY A 96 4.59 8.16 10.79
N LYS A 97 4.00 9.34 11.02
CA LYS A 97 4.74 10.51 11.51
C LYS A 97 4.45 10.72 12.99
N SER A 98 5.50 10.87 13.80
CA SER A 98 5.45 11.20 15.24
C SER A 98 6.17 12.53 15.48
N GLU A 99 5.93 13.15 16.65
CA GLU A 99 6.71 14.28 17.16
C GLU A 99 8.22 14.01 17.19
N LYS A 100 8.62 12.73 17.32
CA LYS A 100 10.04 12.29 17.34
C LYS A 100 10.60 11.92 15.97
N GLY A 101 9.85 12.11 14.88
CA GLY A 101 10.24 11.77 13.51
C GLY A 101 9.34 10.74 12.84
N HIS A 102 9.77 10.21 11.70
CA HIS A 102 9.05 9.16 10.97
C HIS A 102 9.31 7.79 11.62
N PHE A 103 8.27 6.96 11.74
CA PHE A 103 8.34 5.60 12.24
C PHE A 103 7.57 4.65 11.31
N GLY A 104 8.06 3.43 11.10
CA GLY A 104 7.42 2.45 10.21
C GLY A 104 8.26 2.12 8.98
N VAL A 105 7.62 1.57 7.95
CA VAL A 105 8.24 1.22 6.66
C VAL A 105 7.20 1.52 5.58
N SER A 106 7.58 2.24 4.52
CA SER A 106 6.73 2.41 3.35
C SER A 106 6.67 1.08 2.59
N ARG A 107 5.50 0.44 2.55
CA ARG A 107 5.28 -0.86 1.92
C ARG A 107 4.47 -0.70 0.66
N ILE A 108 4.97 -1.31 -0.40
CA ILE A 108 4.34 -1.28 -1.72
C ILE A 108 4.32 -2.72 -2.23
N LEU A 109 3.16 -3.14 -2.71
CA LEU A 109 3.01 -4.44 -3.34
C LEU A 109 3.15 -4.27 -4.85
N LEU A 110 4.15 -4.89 -5.45
CA LEU A 110 4.32 -5.01 -6.90
C LEU A 110 3.54 -6.24 -7.40
N GLY A 111 2.54 -5.99 -8.23
CA GLY A 111 1.68 -7.01 -8.82
C GLY A 111 2.29 -7.64 -10.08
N ILE A 112 2.69 -6.77 -11.01
CA ILE A 112 3.30 -7.12 -12.31
C ILE A 112 4.09 -5.91 -12.83
N GLY A 113 4.93 -6.14 -13.84
CA GLY A 113 5.69 -5.11 -14.51
C GLY A 113 6.90 -4.69 -13.68
N GLY A 114 7.34 -3.44 -13.82
CA GLY A 114 8.59 -2.97 -13.27
C GLY A 114 8.52 -1.59 -12.63
N VAL A 115 9.28 -1.43 -11.55
CA VAL A 115 9.41 -0.17 -10.83
C VAL A 115 10.87 0.16 -10.54
N MET A 116 11.24 1.40 -10.84
CA MET A 116 12.51 1.99 -10.42
C MET A 116 12.29 2.82 -9.18
N VAL A 117 13.00 2.49 -8.11
CA VAL A 117 12.82 3.11 -6.80
C VAL A 117 14.10 3.87 -6.46
N GLU A 118 13.94 5.13 -6.08
CA GLU A 118 15.00 5.98 -5.57
C GLU A 118 14.61 6.47 -4.18
N VAL A 119 15.26 5.89 -3.16
CA VAL A 119 14.95 6.14 -1.75
C VAL A 119 15.91 7.17 -1.19
N VAL A 120 15.38 8.20 -0.52
CA VAL A 120 16.23 9.23 0.10
C VAL A 120 17.07 8.66 1.25
N LYS A 121 18.33 9.07 1.34
CA LYS A 121 19.29 8.61 2.38
C LYS A 121 19.03 9.20 3.78
N ARG A 122 17.93 9.93 3.99
CA ARG A 122 17.73 10.86 5.13
C ARG A 122 17.24 10.23 6.42
N PHE A 123 16.98 8.93 6.47
CA PHE A 123 16.42 8.31 7.66
C PHE A 123 17.49 7.86 8.65
N THR A 124 17.37 8.31 9.90
CA THR A 124 18.02 7.70 11.08
C THR A 124 17.06 6.71 11.71
N GLY A 125 17.11 5.42 11.36
CA GLY A 125 16.20 4.39 11.87
C GLY A 125 16.11 3.12 11.01
N PRO A 126 15.17 2.19 11.32
CA PRO A 126 14.87 0.98 10.53
C PRO A 126 14.42 1.31 9.08
N PRO A 127 14.30 0.31 8.17
CA PRO A 127 14.30 0.52 6.72
C PRO A 127 13.22 1.47 6.22
N SER A 128 13.53 2.21 5.16
CA SER A 128 12.71 3.33 4.70
C SER A 128 11.68 2.96 3.63
N VAL A 129 11.91 1.89 2.86
CA VAL A 129 10.95 1.35 1.88
C VAL A 129 11.11 -0.18 1.80
N GLU A 130 10.00 -0.88 1.61
CA GLU A 130 9.93 -2.32 1.38
C GLU A 130 8.99 -2.56 0.17
N ILE A 131 9.52 -3.25 -0.85
CA ILE A 131 8.73 -3.68 -2.01
C ILE A 131 8.41 -5.15 -1.84
N ASP A 132 7.14 -5.44 -1.59
CA ASP A 132 6.61 -6.79 -1.56
C ASP A 132 6.19 -7.18 -2.98
N THR A 133 6.29 -8.46 -3.34
CA THR A 133 5.73 -9.00 -4.57
C THR A 133 4.55 -9.92 -4.27
N THR A 134 3.66 -10.08 -5.24
CA THR A 134 2.53 -11.03 -5.15
C THR A 134 2.98 -12.48 -4.99
N LYS A 135 4.26 -12.79 -5.21
CA LYS A 135 4.88 -14.11 -5.01
C LYS A 135 5.50 -14.29 -3.62
N GLY A 136 5.33 -13.32 -2.72
CA GLY A 136 5.78 -13.46 -1.33
C GLY A 136 7.25 -13.15 -1.10
N MET A 137 7.89 -12.47 -2.06
CA MET A 137 9.23 -11.90 -1.91
C MET A 137 9.13 -10.48 -1.40
N ALA A 138 10.06 -10.06 -0.54
CA ALA A 138 10.17 -8.68 -0.10
C ALA A 138 11.58 -8.13 -0.32
N PHE A 139 11.66 -6.85 -0.69
CA PHE A 139 12.90 -6.15 -0.96
C PHE A 139 13.00 -4.93 -0.04
N GLY A 140 13.76 -5.07 1.04
CA GLY A 140 13.98 -4.02 2.03
C GLY A 140 15.17 -3.14 1.64
N VAL A 141 14.98 -1.82 1.68
CA VAL A 141 16.00 -0.86 1.26
C VAL A 141 16.14 0.34 2.18
N ARG A 142 17.34 0.95 2.15
CA ARG A 142 17.63 2.20 2.83
C ARG A 142 18.62 3.03 2.02
N GLY A 143 18.15 4.15 1.48
CA GLY A 143 19.02 5.06 0.72
C GLY A 143 19.55 4.43 -0.57
N THR A 144 18.73 3.63 -1.24
CA THR A 144 19.09 2.77 -2.37
C THR A 144 18.42 3.27 -3.65
N LYS A 145 19.12 3.16 -4.78
CA LYS A 145 18.54 3.28 -6.12
C LYS A 145 18.60 1.92 -6.80
N PHE A 146 17.44 1.36 -7.10
CA PHE A 146 17.33 0.01 -7.62
C PHE A 146 16.12 -0.11 -8.55
N TYR A 147 16.10 -1.16 -9.36
CA TYR A 147 15.01 -1.50 -10.25
C TYR A 147 14.55 -2.92 -9.94
N THR A 148 13.25 -3.13 -9.79
CA THR A 148 12.69 -4.46 -9.58
C THR A 148 11.49 -4.69 -10.47
N PHE A 149 11.39 -5.88 -11.04
CA PHE A 149 10.31 -6.22 -11.96
C PHE A 149 9.97 -7.71 -11.94
N ILE A 150 8.72 -8.01 -12.30
CA ILE A 150 8.18 -9.36 -12.41
C ILE A 150 8.01 -9.65 -13.90
N GLU A 151 8.66 -10.71 -14.36
CA GLU A 151 8.56 -11.15 -15.75
C GLU A 151 7.16 -11.74 -16.02
N SER A 152 6.52 -11.26 -17.08
CA SER A 152 5.16 -11.72 -17.43
C SER A 152 5.11 -13.14 -17.99
N ASP A 153 6.22 -13.66 -18.54
CA ASP A 153 6.27 -14.99 -19.18
C ASP A 153 6.85 -16.12 -18.31
N SER A 154 7.68 -15.81 -17.30
CA SER A 154 8.39 -16.80 -16.49
C SER A 154 8.14 -16.71 -14.98
N GLU A 155 7.35 -15.73 -14.52
CA GLU A 155 7.18 -15.41 -13.09
C GLU A 155 8.49 -15.04 -12.36
N ASP A 156 9.62 -14.96 -13.07
CA ASP A 156 10.90 -14.59 -12.50
C ASP A 156 10.85 -13.15 -11.99
N ILE A 157 11.39 -12.95 -10.80
CA ILE A 157 11.51 -11.61 -10.21
C ILE A 157 12.95 -11.18 -10.30
N TRP A 158 13.18 -10.04 -10.92
CA TRP A 158 14.50 -9.49 -11.12
C TRP A 158 14.68 -8.23 -10.28
N THR A 159 15.82 -8.11 -9.62
CA THR A 159 16.17 -6.92 -8.83
C THR A 159 17.61 -6.51 -9.09
N LEU A 160 17.78 -5.32 -9.66
CA LEU A 160 19.07 -4.71 -10.00
C LEU A 160 19.36 -3.55 -9.06
N VAL A 161 20.59 -3.43 -8.56
CA VAL A 161 20.97 -2.34 -7.66
C VAL A 161 21.98 -1.42 -8.33
N LEU A 162 21.61 -0.16 -8.52
CA LEU A 162 22.53 0.86 -9.04
C LEU A 162 23.35 1.50 -7.92
N GLU A 163 22.68 1.89 -6.83
CA GLU A 163 23.34 2.51 -5.67
C GLU A 163 22.81 1.93 -4.36
N GLY A 164 23.70 1.77 -3.38
CA GLY A 164 23.35 1.23 -2.06
C GLY A 164 23.30 -0.29 -2.05
N GLN A 165 22.34 -0.85 -1.33
CA GLN A 165 22.11 -2.29 -1.25
C GLN A 165 20.62 -2.59 -1.08
N VAL A 166 20.20 -3.78 -1.52
CA VAL A 166 18.86 -4.32 -1.31
C VAL A 166 19.00 -5.60 -0.49
N GLN A 167 18.17 -5.75 0.55
CA GLN A 167 18.01 -7.04 1.20
C GLN A 167 16.77 -7.71 0.64
N ALA A 168 16.96 -8.84 -0.04
CA ALA A 168 15.90 -9.69 -0.54
C ALA A 168 15.52 -10.72 0.52
N PHE A 169 14.23 -10.85 0.78
CA PHE A 169 13.64 -11.76 1.77
C PHE A 169 12.69 -12.72 1.07
N ASP A 170 12.91 -14.01 1.30
CA ASP A 170 11.95 -15.07 1.02
C ASP A 170 11.41 -15.58 2.36
N PHE A 171 10.23 -15.08 2.72
CA PHE A 171 9.58 -15.47 3.97
C PHE A 171 9.03 -16.91 3.92
N ALA A 172 8.74 -17.45 2.73
CA ALA A 172 8.21 -18.80 2.58
C ALA A 172 9.27 -19.85 2.94
N HIS A 173 10.50 -19.62 2.49
CA HIS A 173 11.58 -20.61 2.60
C HIS A 173 12.62 -20.29 3.67
N ASP A 174 12.39 -19.24 4.48
CA ASP A 174 13.35 -18.75 5.47
C ASP A 174 14.72 -18.50 4.82
N ASP A 175 14.73 -17.64 3.81
CA ASP A 175 15.92 -17.35 3.04
C ASP A 175 16.07 -15.85 2.79
N ASN A 176 17.31 -15.38 2.73
CA ASN A 176 17.60 -13.99 2.46
C ASN A 176 18.91 -13.79 1.74
N GLU A 177 19.02 -12.66 1.04
CA GLU A 177 20.25 -12.30 0.36
C GLU A 177 20.45 -10.79 0.34
N ILE A 178 21.71 -10.37 0.37
CA ILE A 178 22.08 -8.96 0.22
C ILE A 178 22.60 -8.77 -1.20
N VAL A 179 21.94 -7.88 -1.94
CA VAL A 179 22.30 -7.49 -3.30
C VAL A 179 23.02 -6.14 -3.22
N GLN A 180 24.27 -6.11 -3.66
CA GLN A 180 25.11 -4.92 -3.62
C GLN A 180 24.97 -4.10 -4.90
N ALA A 181 25.29 -2.81 -4.83
CA ALA A 181 25.39 -1.95 -6.01
C ALA A 181 26.27 -2.60 -7.11
N GLY A 182 25.82 -2.49 -8.36
CA GLY A 182 26.44 -3.10 -9.53
C GLY A 182 26.02 -4.55 -9.79
N THR A 183 25.33 -5.20 -8.85
CA THR A 183 24.85 -6.58 -9.01
C THR A 183 23.33 -6.65 -9.19
N SER A 184 22.88 -7.78 -9.71
CA SER A 184 21.47 -8.15 -9.77
C SER A 184 21.27 -9.53 -9.17
N ILE A 185 20.08 -9.75 -8.63
CA ILE A 185 19.58 -11.07 -8.24
C ILE A 185 18.34 -11.39 -9.08
N VAL A 186 18.12 -12.68 -9.31
CA VAL A 186 16.85 -13.20 -9.81
C VAL A 186 16.24 -14.16 -8.79
N VAL A 187 14.93 -14.09 -8.62
CA VAL A 187 14.11 -15.08 -7.95
C VAL A 187 13.51 -15.95 -9.04
N VAL A 188 14.05 -17.15 -9.21
CA VAL A 188 13.63 -18.06 -10.29
C VAL A 188 12.30 -18.69 -9.94
N ASP A 189 11.37 -18.70 -10.89
CA ASP A 189 9.99 -19.20 -10.75
C ASP A 189 9.25 -18.57 -9.55
N GLY A 190 9.61 -17.33 -9.18
CA GLY A 190 9.04 -16.63 -8.02
C GLY A 190 9.44 -17.19 -6.64
N ASP A 191 10.21 -18.28 -6.59
CA ASP A 191 10.40 -19.08 -5.37
C ASP A 191 11.86 -19.22 -4.90
N ARG A 192 12.84 -19.00 -5.77
CA ARG A 192 14.24 -19.36 -5.47
C ARG A 192 15.21 -18.19 -5.67
N LEU A 193 15.69 -17.66 -4.55
CA LEU A 193 16.78 -16.68 -4.52
C LEU A 193 18.08 -17.26 -5.08
N THR A 194 18.65 -16.58 -6.07
CA THR A 194 19.94 -16.92 -6.69
C THR A 194 21.13 -16.21 -6.03
N ILE A 195 22.34 -16.54 -6.45
CA ILE A 195 23.55 -15.78 -6.09
C ILE A 195 23.51 -14.42 -6.83
N PRO A 196 23.64 -13.27 -6.13
CA PRO A 196 23.79 -11.98 -6.77
C PRO A 196 25.02 -11.96 -7.66
N GLN A 197 24.88 -11.46 -8.88
CA GLN A 197 25.97 -11.39 -9.85
C GLN A 197 25.82 -10.18 -10.77
N GLU A 198 26.90 -9.85 -11.46
CA GLU A 198 26.86 -8.89 -12.55
C GLU A 198 26.28 -9.57 -13.79
N TYR A 199 25.34 -8.92 -14.47
CA TYR A 199 24.83 -9.37 -15.75
C TYR A 199 25.18 -8.34 -16.81
N GLU A 200 25.51 -8.79 -18.02
CA GLU A 200 25.89 -7.88 -19.11
C GLU A 200 24.70 -7.03 -19.56
N TRP A 201 23.49 -7.61 -19.61
CA TRP A 201 22.28 -6.88 -20.01
C TRP A 201 21.94 -5.71 -19.06
N VAL A 202 22.37 -5.76 -17.79
CA VAL A 202 22.12 -4.68 -16.80
C VAL A 202 22.74 -3.36 -17.24
N LYS A 203 23.87 -3.41 -17.96
CA LYS A 203 24.58 -2.23 -18.48
C LYS A 203 23.76 -1.48 -19.54
N LYS A 204 22.73 -2.13 -20.12
CA LYS A 204 21.84 -1.57 -21.15
C LYS A 204 20.58 -0.95 -20.57
N VAL A 205 20.32 -1.12 -19.27
CA VAL A 205 19.13 -0.57 -18.60
C VAL A 205 19.24 0.94 -18.50
N SER A 206 18.19 1.64 -18.95
CA SER A 206 18.08 3.09 -18.81
C SER A 206 17.63 3.44 -17.39
N TRP A 207 18.51 4.10 -16.63
CA TRP A 207 18.24 4.60 -15.29
C TRP A 207 17.63 6.01 -15.28
N ASN A 208 17.10 6.48 -16.42
CA ASN A 208 16.52 7.81 -16.54
C ASN A 208 15.17 7.89 -15.79
N ASN A 209 15.12 8.79 -14.81
CA ASN A 209 13.92 9.15 -14.05
C ASN A 209 13.57 10.65 -14.21
N ASP A 210 14.19 11.33 -15.17
CA ASP A 210 13.95 12.74 -15.45
C ASP A 210 13.25 12.87 -16.81
N PRO A 211 11.94 13.24 -16.82
CA PRO A 211 11.20 13.43 -18.07
C PRO A 211 11.81 14.48 -18.99
N ALA A 212 12.62 15.41 -18.46
CA ALA A 212 13.29 16.42 -19.27
C ALA A 212 14.52 15.88 -20.02
N LYS A 213 15.05 14.72 -19.63
CA LYS A 213 16.27 14.12 -20.21
C LYS A 213 16.01 13.12 -21.34
N GLY A 214 14.75 12.92 -21.72
CA GLY A 214 14.38 12.07 -22.86
C GLY A 214 13.53 10.87 -22.46
N ASP A 215 13.80 9.73 -23.08
CA ASP A 215 12.97 8.53 -22.92
C ASP A 215 13.01 8.00 -21.49
N LEU A 216 11.84 7.56 -21.01
CA LEU A 216 11.63 7.03 -19.67
C LEU A 216 11.57 5.50 -19.66
N ASP A 217 11.49 4.86 -20.82
CA ASP A 217 11.56 3.41 -20.93
C ASP A 217 12.89 2.91 -20.35
N SER A 218 12.82 1.91 -19.48
CA SER A 218 14.00 1.22 -18.93
C SER A 218 14.74 0.39 -20.00
N GLY A 219 14.07 0.06 -21.11
CA GLY A 219 14.57 -0.79 -22.18
C GLY A 219 14.48 -2.28 -21.86
N ILE A 220 13.90 -2.66 -20.72
CA ILE A 220 13.86 -4.06 -20.22
C ILE A 220 13.15 -4.99 -21.20
N GLY A 221 12.04 -4.53 -21.79
CA GLY A 221 11.31 -5.31 -22.80
C GLY A 221 12.14 -5.59 -24.05
N ALA A 222 12.98 -4.64 -24.48
CA ALA A 222 13.81 -4.78 -25.68
C ALA A 222 14.96 -5.79 -25.51
N ILE A 223 15.39 -6.03 -24.26
CA ILE A 223 16.51 -6.93 -23.93
C ILE A 223 16.06 -8.26 -23.29
N ALA A 224 14.76 -8.58 -23.34
CA ALA A 224 14.21 -9.77 -22.69
C ALA A 224 14.86 -11.09 -23.15
N GLN A 225 15.07 -11.26 -24.46
CA GLN A 225 15.70 -12.47 -25.02
C GLN A 225 17.15 -12.64 -24.59
N GLU A 226 17.91 -11.53 -24.55
CA GLU A 226 19.30 -11.53 -24.10
C GLU A 226 19.40 -11.91 -22.63
N ARG A 227 18.59 -11.27 -21.78
CA ARG A 227 18.51 -11.58 -20.35
C ARG A 227 18.16 -13.04 -20.08
N ARG A 228 17.17 -13.59 -20.79
CA ARG A 228 16.79 -15.00 -20.66
C ARG A 228 17.92 -15.94 -21.08
N SER A 229 18.61 -15.60 -22.17
CA SER A 229 19.74 -16.40 -22.65
C SER A 229 20.90 -16.40 -21.65
N GLU A 230 21.23 -15.23 -21.09
CA GLU A 230 22.27 -15.09 -20.06
C GLU A 230 21.88 -15.82 -18.76
N LEU A 231 20.62 -15.72 -18.33
CA LEU A 231 20.11 -16.48 -17.18
C LEU A 231 20.34 -17.98 -17.37
N LEU A 232 19.96 -18.54 -18.52
CA LEU A 232 20.08 -19.97 -18.80
C LEU A 232 21.54 -20.45 -18.77
N GLN A 233 22.48 -19.62 -19.24
CA GLN A 233 23.91 -19.93 -19.19
C GLN A 233 24.44 -19.98 -17.75
N LEU A 234 23.94 -19.11 -16.88
CA LEU A 234 24.41 -18.96 -15.51
C LEU A 234 23.63 -19.82 -14.51
N LEU A 235 22.48 -20.38 -14.92
CA LEU A 235 21.50 -21.03 -14.05
C LEU A 235 22.11 -22.07 -13.11
N LYS A 236 22.97 -22.96 -13.65
CA LYS A 236 23.63 -24.01 -12.87
C LYS A 236 24.53 -23.44 -11.76
N THR A 237 25.20 -22.34 -12.03
CA THR A 237 26.12 -21.69 -11.08
C THR A 237 25.33 -20.96 -10.01
N ILE A 238 24.33 -20.18 -10.40
CA ILE A 238 23.61 -19.30 -9.48
C ILE A 238 22.56 -20.01 -8.62
N LEU A 239 22.07 -21.18 -9.05
CA LEU A 239 21.19 -22.02 -8.24
C LEU A 239 21.95 -22.86 -7.20
N ASN A 240 23.27 -23.00 -7.30
CA ASN A 240 24.08 -23.70 -6.30
C ASN A 240 24.34 -22.86 -5.04
N ARG A 241 23.43 -21.93 -4.73
CA ARG A 241 23.45 -21.09 -3.54
C ARG A 241 23.02 -21.91 -2.33
N LYS A 242 23.74 -21.75 -1.21
CA LYS A 242 23.25 -22.21 0.09
C LYS A 242 22.28 -21.16 0.64
N ARG A 243 21.09 -21.59 1.07
CA ARG A 243 20.13 -20.72 1.75
C ARG A 243 20.76 -20.07 2.97
N LYS A 244 20.43 -18.81 3.21
CA LYS A 244 20.85 -18.03 4.36
C LYS A 244 19.60 -17.76 5.20
N PRO A 245 19.38 -18.49 6.30
CA PRO A 245 18.24 -18.25 7.17
C PRO A 245 18.32 -16.86 7.81
N PHE A 246 17.18 -16.31 8.20
CA PHE A 246 17.15 -15.07 8.97
C PHE A 246 17.86 -15.29 10.32
N ILE A 247 18.93 -14.56 10.61
CA ILE A 247 19.68 -14.67 11.87
C ILE A 247 18.73 -14.29 13.03
N ASN A 248 18.51 -15.23 13.96
CA ASN A 248 17.59 -15.18 15.12
C ASN A 248 16.08 -15.15 14.80
N SER A 249 15.53 -16.34 14.51
CA SER A 249 14.11 -16.63 14.38
C SER A 249 13.27 -16.39 15.64
N GLU A 250 13.88 -16.30 16.82
CA GLU A 250 13.18 -16.11 18.10
C GLU A 250 12.63 -14.70 18.32
N VAL A 251 13.06 -13.69 17.54
CA VAL A 251 12.71 -12.26 17.80
C VAL A 251 11.99 -11.60 16.62
N ASN A 252 11.53 -12.34 15.62
CA ASN A 252 10.89 -11.71 14.45
C ASN A 252 9.35 -11.84 14.46
N PRO A 253 8.60 -10.88 15.06
CA PRO A 253 7.13 -10.86 15.04
C PRO A 253 6.53 -10.72 13.63
N ARG A 254 7.34 -10.49 12.59
CA ARG A 254 6.89 -10.61 11.18
C ARG A 254 6.61 -12.06 10.79
N ARG A 255 7.44 -13.04 11.22
CA ARG A 255 7.21 -14.47 10.95
C ARG A 255 5.86 -14.97 11.48
N MET A 256 5.42 -14.43 12.62
CA MET A 256 4.12 -14.79 13.22
C MET A 256 2.97 -14.22 12.40
N ARG A 257 3.03 -12.93 12.05
CA ARG A 257 1.98 -12.27 11.26
C ARG A 257 1.85 -12.82 9.85
N ASP A 258 2.95 -13.09 9.16
CA ASP A 258 2.89 -13.59 7.78
C ASP A 258 2.43 -15.05 7.74
N ARG A 259 2.77 -15.87 8.76
CA ARG A 259 2.17 -17.21 8.93
C ARG A 259 0.67 -17.14 9.20
N GLU A 260 0.24 -16.24 10.09
CA GLU A 260 -1.18 -16.04 10.40
C GLU A 260 -1.95 -15.56 9.17
N MET A 261 -1.42 -14.62 8.40
CA MET A 261 -2.06 -14.11 7.17
C MET A 261 -2.17 -15.18 6.08
N ARG A 262 -1.16 -16.04 5.90
CA ARG A 262 -1.24 -17.16 4.95
C ARG A 262 -2.29 -18.19 5.39
N GLN A 263 -2.32 -18.55 6.68
CA GLN A 263 -3.33 -19.48 7.21
C GLN A 263 -4.75 -18.94 7.04
N ILE A 264 -4.95 -17.64 7.25
CA ILE A 264 -6.24 -16.97 7.02
C ILE A 264 -6.63 -17.05 5.54
N ASN A 265 -5.74 -16.71 4.62
CA ASN A 265 -6.06 -16.74 3.18
C ASN A 265 -6.33 -18.16 2.66
N GLU A 266 -5.58 -19.16 3.12
CA GLU A 266 -5.80 -20.57 2.76
C GLU A 266 -7.17 -21.07 3.27
N THR A 267 -7.50 -20.82 4.55
CA THR A 267 -8.83 -21.19 5.08
C THR A 267 -9.98 -20.43 4.42
N THR A 268 -9.78 -19.18 4.05
CA THR A 268 -10.81 -18.38 3.37
C THR A 268 -11.04 -18.86 1.93
N THR A 269 -10.01 -19.39 1.27
CA THR A 269 -10.10 -19.92 -0.11
C THR A 269 -10.79 -21.28 -0.14
N GLU A 270 -10.55 -22.13 0.87
CA GLU A 270 -11.24 -23.42 0.99
C GLU A 270 -12.72 -23.25 1.39
N GLU A 271 -13.04 -22.35 2.33
CA GLU A 271 -14.42 -22.14 2.80
C GLU A 271 -15.33 -21.41 1.78
N ASN A 272 -14.76 -20.60 0.88
CA ASN A 272 -15.51 -19.91 -0.18
C ASN A 272 -15.89 -20.80 -1.38
N SER A 273 -15.42 -22.05 -1.42
CA SER A 273 -15.74 -22.99 -2.51
C SER A 273 -17.08 -23.72 -2.36
N GLY A 274 -17.87 -23.48 -1.29
CA GLY A 274 -19.07 -24.29 -1.04
C GLY A 274 -20.21 -23.78 -0.17
N ALA A 275 -20.30 -22.51 0.26
CA ALA A 275 -21.35 -22.12 1.24
C ALA A 275 -22.04 -20.77 1.00
N THR A 276 -23.37 -20.76 1.20
CA THR A 276 -24.26 -19.59 1.17
C THR A 276 -24.06 -18.67 2.39
N SER A 277 -24.18 -17.35 2.20
CA SER A 277 -23.67 -16.29 3.10
C SER A 277 -24.16 -16.27 4.55
N GLN A 278 -25.27 -16.94 4.91
CA GLN A 278 -25.78 -16.95 6.28
C GLN A 278 -25.15 -18.03 7.19
N SER A 279 -24.72 -19.18 6.67
CA SER A 279 -24.02 -20.19 7.46
C SER A 279 -22.56 -19.79 7.75
N MET A 280 -21.99 -18.97 6.86
CA MET A 280 -20.61 -18.48 6.93
C MET A 280 -20.36 -17.56 8.14
N GLN A 281 -21.28 -16.63 8.43
CA GLN A 281 -21.13 -15.72 9.59
C GLN A 281 -21.21 -16.45 10.94
N GLN A 282 -22.01 -17.51 11.02
CA GLN A 282 -22.14 -18.32 12.23
C GLN A 282 -20.91 -19.23 12.44
N GLY A 283 -20.34 -19.78 11.36
CA GLY A 283 -19.11 -20.59 11.41
C GLY A 283 -17.88 -19.79 11.86
N ILE A 284 -17.68 -18.59 11.30
CA ILE A 284 -16.56 -17.71 11.66
C ILE A 284 -16.63 -17.31 13.15
N THR A 285 -17.82 -16.98 13.65
CA THR A 285 -18.01 -16.58 15.05
C THR A 285 -17.71 -17.74 16.01
N ALA A 286 -18.08 -18.96 15.67
CA ALA A 286 -17.80 -20.15 16.48
C ALA A 286 -16.29 -20.47 16.53
N LYS A 287 -15.60 -20.38 15.37
CA LYS A 287 -14.18 -20.69 15.24
C LYS A 287 -13.28 -19.66 15.95
N ILE A 288 -13.67 -18.38 15.92
CA ILE A 288 -13.01 -17.31 16.70
C ILE A 288 -13.15 -17.60 18.21
N LYS A 289 -14.35 -17.99 18.66
CA LYS A 289 -14.62 -18.26 20.08
C LYS A 289 -13.82 -19.47 20.59
N GLU A 290 -13.71 -20.52 19.79
CA GLU A 290 -12.90 -21.70 20.10
C GLU A 290 -11.40 -21.37 20.16
N THR A 291 -10.92 -20.53 19.24
CA THR A 291 -9.50 -20.12 19.19
C THR A 291 -9.13 -19.26 20.39
N LEU A 292 -9.99 -18.31 20.77
CA LEU A 292 -9.80 -17.48 21.97
C LEU A 292 -9.79 -18.32 23.25
N GLN A 293 -10.62 -19.37 23.32
CA GLN A 293 -10.63 -20.29 24.45
C GLN A 293 -9.32 -21.10 24.56
N LYS A 294 -8.81 -21.63 23.44
CA LYS A 294 -7.51 -22.33 23.40
C LYS A 294 -6.32 -21.43 23.76
N ILE A 295 -6.38 -20.14 23.40
CA ILE A 295 -5.36 -19.14 23.78
C ILE A 295 -5.42 -18.88 25.30
N SER A 296 -6.63 -18.76 25.87
CA SER A 296 -6.82 -18.59 27.32
C SER A 296 -6.34 -19.80 28.12
N GLU A 297 -6.47 -21.01 27.60
CA GLU A 297 -6.03 -22.25 28.28
C GLU A 297 -4.51 -22.42 28.25
N LYS A 298 -3.83 -21.95 27.20
CA LYS A 298 -2.37 -22.04 27.06
C LYS A 298 -1.58 -20.99 27.84
N ASN A 299 -2.24 -19.93 28.33
CA ASN A 299 -1.59 -18.88 29.11
C ASN A 299 -2.39 -18.57 30.40
N PRO A 300 -2.25 -19.39 31.45
CA PRO A 300 -3.04 -19.26 32.68
C PRO A 300 -2.77 -17.96 33.47
N ASN A 301 -1.71 -17.21 33.12
CA ASN A 301 -1.36 -15.92 33.70
C ASN A 301 -1.79 -14.72 32.85
N ALA A 302 -2.48 -14.94 31.72
CA ALA A 302 -3.06 -13.86 30.94
C ALA A 302 -4.14 -13.14 31.78
N PRO A 303 -4.16 -11.79 31.80
CA PRO A 303 -5.19 -11.05 32.50
C PRO A 303 -6.57 -11.45 31.95
N LYS A 304 -7.45 -11.94 32.82
CA LYS A 304 -8.80 -12.35 32.42
C LYS A 304 -9.49 -11.16 31.73
N PRO A 305 -10.17 -11.37 30.59
CA PRO A 305 -10.93 -10.31 29.97
C PRO A 305 -11.93 -9.77 30.99
N ILE A 306 -11.86 -8.45 31.22
CA ILE A 306 -12.77 -7.75 32.11
C ILE A 306 -14.17 -7.99 31.54
N PRO A 307 -15.11 -8.60 32.30
CA PRO A 307 -16.48 -8.74 31.82
C PRO A 307 -17.00 -7.33 31.54
N ALA A 308 -17.62 -7.15 30.36
CA ALA A 308 -18.29 -5.91 30.03
C ALA A 308 -19.40 -5.67 31.07
N SER A 309 -19.10 -4.88 32.10
CA SER A 309 -20.08 -4.39 33.05
C SER A 309 -20.85 -3.29 32.35
N GLU A 310 -22.02 -3.67 31.87
CA GLU A 310 -23.13 -2.76 31.60
C GLU A 310 -23.47 -2.01 32.90
N LYS A 311 -23.50 -0.66 32.81
CA LYS A 311 -23.74 0.35 33.87
C LYS A 311 -22.49 0.81 34.64
N ASP A 312 -21.93 1.94 34.20
CA ASP A 312 -21.73 3.16 35.01
C ASP A 312 -20.87 4.17 34.22
N GLY A 313 -21.44 4.68 33.12
CA GLY A 313 -20.84 5.72 32.27
C GLY A 313 -21.41 7.11 32.52
N ASN A 314 -21.85 7.40 33.76
CA ASN A 314 -22.44 8.71 34.07
C ASN A 314 -22.09 9.17 35.49
N ARG A 315 -20.79 9.20 35.82
CA ARG A 315 -20.29 9.88 37.04
C ARG A 315 -18.76 9.99 37.11
N LEU A 316 -18.08 10.42 36.04
CA LEU A 316 -16.67 10.80 36.17
C LEU A 316 -16.27 11.85 35.12
N ALA A 317 -16.98 12.99 35.14
CA ALA A 317 -16.59 14.19 34.40
C ALA A 317 -16.95 15.48 35.18
N GLN A 318 -16.94 15.42 36.52
CA GLN A 318 -17.13 16.60 37.37
C GLN A 318 -16.09 16.78 38.49
N ASP A 319 -15.16 15.85 38.70
CA ASP A 319 -14.13 16.02 39.73
C ASP A 319 -12.73 15.81 39.14
N THR A 320 -12.24 16.82 38.41
CA THR A 320 -10.80 17.08 38.22
C THR A 320 -10.60 18.52 37.76
N CYS A 321 -11.18 19.45 38.51
CA CYS A 321 -10.77 20.85 38.50
C CYS A 321 -10.77 21.37 39.94
N SER A 322 -9.93 20.77 40.79
CA SER A 322 -9.51 21.42 42.02
C SER A 322 -8.10 20.95 42.37
N LYS A 323 -7.24 21.92 42.73
CA LYS A 323 -5.86 21.79 43.22
C LYS A 323 -4.79 21.67 42.12
N VAL A 324 -4.37 22.83 41.58
CA VAL A 324 -3.13 23.55 41.95
C VAL A 324 -2.89 24.62 40.86
N ALA A 325 -3.24 25.87 41.15
CA ALA A 325 -2.64 27.05 40.52
C ALA A 325 -2.75 28.23 41.48
N PRO A 326 -1.62 28.87 41.88
CA PRO A 326 -1.65 30.11 42.63
C PRO A 326 -1.96 31.30 41.71
N SER A 327 -2.94 32.08 42.15
CA SER A 327 -3.13 33.53 41.95
C SER A 327 -2.80 34.15 40.57
N GLY A 328 -3.89 34.53 39.88
CA GLY A 328 -4.00 35.86 39.27
C GLY A 328 -3.92 35.88 37.74
N PHE A 329 -5.07 35.82 37.07
CA PHE A 329 -5.47 36.64 35.91
C PHE A 329 -6.92 36.24 35.52
N PRO A 330 -7.84 37.19 35.26
CA PRO A 330 -9.23 36.87 34.92
C PRO A 330 -9.37 36.45 33.45
N CYS A 331 -9.91 35.25 33.20
CA CYS A 331 -10.35 34.81 31.88
C CYS A 331 -11.74 35.37 31.56
N ILE A 332 -11.80 36.30 30.61
CA ILE A 332 -13.02 36.82 29.98
C ILE A 332 -13.43 35.82 28.89
N VAL A 333 -14.56 35.14 29.06
CA VAL A 333 -15.20 34.36 27.98
C VAL A 333 -16.30 35.21 27.36
N ARG A 334 -16.05 35.65 26.12
CA ARG A 334 -16.95 36.45 25.30
C ARG A 334 -17.93 35.52 24.58
N MET A 335 -19.21 35.55 24.94
CA MET A 335 -20.29 35.03 24.10
C MET A 335 -20.75 36.15 23.15
N GLY A 336 -20.82 35.86 21.86
CA GLY A 336 -21.37 36.76 20.85
C GLY A 336 -22.10 35.98 19.79
N TYR A 337 -23.44 36.02 19.84
CA TYR A 337 -24.33 35.74 18.72
C TYR A 337 -24.39 36.97 17.80
N CYS A 338 -24.46 36.76 16.48
CA CYS A 338 -25.09 37.71 15.55
C CYS A 338 -25.88 36.96 14.48
N PHE A 339 -27.11 37.43 14.28
CA PHE A 339 -28.15 37.02 13.33
C PHE A 339 -28.16 37.98 12.12
N GLY A 340 -28.79 37.56 11.01
CA GLY A 340 -29.24 38.38 9.87
C GLY A 340 -29.09 37.60 8.55
N GLU A 341 -30.13 36.98 7.96
CA GLU A 341 -31.22 37.55 7.11
C GLU A 341 -30.70 38.45 5.97
N GLU A 342 -31.14 38.44 4.71
CA GLU A 342 -32.03 37.63 3.84
C GLU A 342 -31.84 38.22 2.40
N ILE A 343 -32.53 37.64 1.40
CA ILE A 343 -33.00 38.22 0.10
C ILE A 343 -32.40 37.67 -1.22
N SER A 344 -33.29 36.92 -1.91
CA SER A 344 -33.62 36.78 -3.36
C SER A 344 -32.55 36.38 -4.39
N ALA A 345 -32.67 35.23 -5.08
CA ALA A 345 -33.67 34.82 -6.09
C ALA A 345 -33.53 35.52 -7.45
N ALA A 346 -33.05 34.77 -8.46
CA ALA A 346 -33.44 34.93 -9.86
C ALA A 346 -33.18 33.62 -10.64
N LEU A 347 -34.27 33.02 -11.13
CA LEU A 347 -34.35 31.97 -12.13
C LEU A 347 -33.92 32.49 -13.51
N PHE A 348 -33.32 31.64 -14.35
CA PHE A 348 -33.70 31.51 -15.77
C PHE A 348 -33.33 30.13 -16.34
N TYR A 349 -34.11 29.73 -17.33
CA TYR A 349 -34.42 28.38 -17.79
C TYR A 349 -33.75 28.12 -19.16
N THR A 350 -33.11 26.94 -19.34
CA THR A 350 -33.14 26.05 -20.55
C THR A 350 -32.40 26.46 -21.87
N PRO A 351 -32.33 25.58 -22.92
CA PRO A 351 -31.57 24.31 -22.97
C PRO A 351 -30.90 24.01 -24.36
N VAL A 352 -30.25 22.84 -24.50
CA VAL A 352 -29.91 22.06 -25.73
C VAL A 352 -28.92 22.64 -26.76
N SER A 353 -27.81 21.93 -27.00
CA SER A 353 -27.41 21.54 -28.38
C SER A 353 -26.39 20.40 -28.39
N VAL A 354 -26.76 19.35 -29.13
CA VAL A 354 -25.97 18.20 -29.55
C VAL A 354 -25.22 18.60 -30.83
N TYR A 355 -23.91 18.37 -30.93
CA TYR A 355 -23.25 18.30 -32.23
C TYR A 355 -22.22 17.18 -32.34
N ASN A 356 -22.21 16.65 -33.55
CA ASN A 356 -21.63 15.43 -34.06
C ASN A 356 -20.09 15.38 -34.06
N VAL A 357 -19.63 14.14 -33.86
CA VAL A 357 -18.57 13.44 -34.59
C VAL A 357 -18.16 14.12 -35.90
N CYS A 358 -16.87 14.44 -36.03
CA CYS A 358 -16.24 14.68 -37.32
C CYS A 358 -14.95 13.84 -37.41
N VAL A 359 -15.05 12.73 -38.15
CA VAL A 359 -13.95 11.90 -38.60
C VAL A 359 -13.19 12.67 -39.68
N ARG A 360 -11.87 12.83 -39.52
CA ARG A 360 -11.00 13.38 -40.57
C ARG A 360 -10.09 12.26 -41.07
N ILE A 361 -10.48 11.69 -42.21
CA ILE A 361 -9.62 10.88 -43.07
C ILE A 361 -8.80 11.86 -43.91
N ILE A 362 -7.47 11.78 -43.82
CA ILE A 362 -6.58 12.38 -44.81
C ILE A 362 -5.78 11.23 -45.42
N ASN A 363 -6.23 10.79 -46.60
CA ASN A 363 -5.38 10.13 -47.60
C ASN A 363 -4.78 11.24 -48.47
N GLY A 364 -3.48 11.18 -48.70
CA GLY A 364 -2.76 12.13 -49.56
C GLY A 364 -1.37 11.64 -49.90
N ILE A 365 -1.29 10.61 -50.73
CA ILE A 365 -0.13 10.29 -51.58
C ILE A 365 -0.35 11.04 -52.89
N PHE A 366 0.56 11.93 -53.27
CA PHE A 366 0.96 12.17 -54.66
C PHE A 366 2.21 13.07 -54.71
N LEU A 367 3.24 12.50 -55.33
CA LEU A 367 4.59 12.98 -55.71
C LEU A 367 5.73 12.61 -54.78
#